data_AF-A0A5D0UXL2-F1
#
_entry.id   AF-A0A5D0UXL2-F1
#
_cell.length_a   1.000
_cell.length_b   1.000
_cell.length_c   1.000
_cell.angle_alpha   90.00
_cell.angle_beta   90.00
_cell.angle_gamma   90.00
#
_symmetry.space_group_name_H-M   'P 1'
#
loop_
_entity.id
_entity.type
_entity.pdbx_description
1 polymer ?
#
loop_
_entity_poly.entity_id
_entity_poly.type
_entity_poly.pdbx_seq_one_letter_code
_entity_poly.pdbx_strand_id
1 'polypeptide(L)'
;MTKASAMSMFAALLDRSVARIGELAADGRCFDRQAVVEIADVWDNHTFPLVGAAVSRPAWLRERRARAALGWMAEPGPARRAWMVEQAAVAGHRLEPLLPPPAQRVVHYRDYQGVVRPGIVPLTATAVASVGEDYDLARAQVRGVRVERAGPELCGYVALAAPRGYHAPGDHEAVVELFLSDVQAVEFDSGDRAGATLAADAAGVEVRVGAQGHLRAASATVWFDDRSWHLSHAGRAADPYTPRRPAAPRKPPRTQLRPACDGALDAAMVLHQAMLEIRSVRYAKLVGRVPLRELCEALAGAGDGVLTAAGQPPAARNNAFRRLAEKWITGSPSLAHRIADRFADVHWARALVPTSSPRPTVTDLPAQAQLTLAAYTAAHTEFGAARDASAVVNLAVSQDDGTWGLRAIEFPRPAHLSLGTAALTAPNAASYTAGVSLSLGGDFTVTCRERDPGC
;
A
#
# COMPACT_ATOMS: atom_id res chain seq x y z
N MET A 1 37.19 6.00 8.37
CA MET A 1 35.72 6.21 8.40
C MET A 1 35.22 5.78 9.77
N THR A 2 34.72 6.70 10.59
CA THR A 2 34.07 6.37 11.86
C THR A 2 32.83 5.52 11.59
N LYS A 3 32.67 4.41 12.33
CA LYS A 3 31.53 3.51 12.19
C LYS A 3 30.26 4.28 12.55
N ALA A 4 29.39 4.55 11.59
CA ALA A 4 28.12 5.23 11.84
C ALA A 4 27.30 4.46 12.89
N SER A 5 26.68 5.21 13.81
CA SER A 5 25.87 4.62 14.89
C SER A 5 24.57 4.03 14.35
N ALA A 6 24.01 3.01 15.01
CA ALA A 6 22.73 2.43 14.61
C ALA A 6 21.61 3.47 14.71
N MET A 7 21.69 4.39 15.67
CA MET A 7 20.72 5.48 15.80
C MET A 7 20.80 6.46 14.63
N SER A 8 22.01 6.82 14.17
CA SER A 8 22.20 7.68 12.99
C SER A 8 21.64 7.02 11.73
N MET A 9 21.88 5.72 11.52
CA MET A 9 21.31 4.99 10.37
C MET A 9 19.78 4.95 10.43
N PHE A 10 19.20 4.81 11.62
CA PHE A 10 17.75 4.77 11.81
C PHE A 10 17.11 6.13 11.47
N ALA A 11 17.72 7.24 11.91
CA ALA A 11 17.29 8.59 11.54
C ALA A 11 17.43 8.85 10.04
N ALA A 12 18.60 8.55 9.45
CA ALA A 12 18.85 8.76 8.03
C ALA A 12 17.88 7.96 7.13
N LEU A 13 17.47 6.76 7.57
CA LEU A 13 16.47 5.97 6.86
C LEU A 13 15.10 6.67 6.85
N LEU A 14 14.72 7.39 7.92
CA LEU A 14 13.49 8.18 7.95
C LEU A 14 13.55 9.31 6.92
N ASP A 15 14.64 10.08 6.94
CA ASP A 15 14.83 11.20 6.03
C ASP A 15 14.81 10.73 4.57
N ARG A 16 15.46 9.60 4.28
CA ARG A 16 15.45 9.05 2.93
C ARG A 16 14.08 8.50 2.52
N SER A 17 13.33 7.93 3.46
CA SER A 17 11.94 7.49 3.22
C SER A 17 11.04 8.66 2.83
N VAL A 18 11.09 9.76 3.60
CA VAL A 18 10.30 10.97 3.31
C VAL A 18 10.69 11.56 1.97
N ALA A 19 11.99 11.71 1.70
CA ALA A 19 12.47 12.21 0.42
C ALA A 19 12.03 11.31 -0.76
N ARG A 20 12.10 9.99 -0.60
CA ARG A 20 11.68 9.03 -1.63
C ARG A 20 10.18 9.10 -1.90
N ILE A 21 9.34 9.24 -0.88
CA ILE A 21 7.90 9.46 -1.07
C ILE A 21 7.65 10.76 -1.85
N GLY A 22 8.38 11.83 -1.52
CA GLY A 22 8.33 13.10 -2.25
C GLY A 22 8.70 12.95 -3.73
N GLU A 23 9.77 12.22 -4.04
CA GLU A 23 10.18 11.89 -5.41
C GLU A 23 9.08 11.13 -6.17
N LEU A 24 8.50 10.09 -5.55
CA LEU A 24 7.45 9.28 -6.15
C LEU A 24 6.16 10.08 -6.41
N ALA A 25 5.89 11.10 -5.59
CA ALA A 25 4.73 11.98 -5.71
C ALA A 25 4.98 13.24 -6.57
N ALA A 26 6.18 13.43 -7.12
CA ALA A 26 6.55 14.65 -7.80
C ALA A 26 5.81 14.83 -9.14
N ASP A 27 5.64 13.73 -9.90
CA ASP A 27 4.91 13.69 -11.17
C ASP A 27 3.77 12.67 -11.06
N GLY A 28 2.53 13.16 -11.12
CA GLY A 28 1.34 12.32 -11.05
C GLY A 28 1.30 11.22 -12.11
N ARG A 29 1.93 11.41 -13.28
CA ARG A 29 1.96 10.42 -14.35
C ARG A 29 2.80 9.20 -14.00
N CYS A 30 3.81 9.36 -13.15
CA CYS A 30 4.72 8.28 -12.74
C CYS A 30 4.48 7.85 -11.28
N PHE A 31 3.33 8.22 -10.71
CA PHE A 31 3.06 8.00 -9.29
C PHE A 31 2.98 6.51 -8.96
N ASP A 32 3.95 6.01 -8.20
CA ASP A 32 3.93 4.66 -7.66
C ASP A 32 3.27 4.64 -6.27
N ARG A 33 1.96 4.41 -6.29
CA ARG A 33 1.15 4.33 -5.07
C ARG A 33 1.60 3.22 -4.14
N GLN A 34 1.98 2.06 -4.69
CA GLN A 34 2.33 0.89 -3.90
C GLN A 34 3.66 1.10 -3.18
N ALA A 35 4.67 1.64 -3.86
CA ALA A 35 5.94 1.99 -3.24
C ALA A 35 5.77 3.04 -2.12
N VAL A 36 4.91 4.06 -2.32
CA VAL A 36 4.59 5.02 -1.25
C VAL A 36 3.97 4.33 -0.02
N VAL A 37 3.02 3.42 -0.25
CA VAL A 37 2.36 2.65 0.81
C VAL A 37 3.37 1.79 1.56
N GLU A 38 4.24 1.08 0.85
CA GLU A 38 5.24 0.20 1.44
C GLU A 38 6.25 0.97 2.29
N ILE A 39 6.75 2.10 1.79
CA ILE A 39 7.66 2.97 2.54
C ILE A 39 6.97 3.50 3.82
N ALA A 40 5.73 4.01 3.69
CA ALA A 40 5.00 4.53 4.85
C ALA A 40 4.61 3.44 5.86
N ASP A 41 4.29 2.23 5.39
CA ASP A 41 3.99 1.07 6.23
C ASP A 41 5.18 0.63 7.08
N VAL A 42 6.41 0.77 6.56
CA VAL A 42 7.61 0.57 7.37
C VAL A 42 7.60 1.48 8.59
N TRP A 43 7.10 2.71 8.50
CA TRP A 43 7.14 3.66 9.60
C TRP A 43 5.96 3.60 10.57
N ASP A 44 4.79 3.10 10.15
CA ASP A 44 3.58 2.97 11.00
C ASP A 44 3.90 2.44 12.41
N ASN A 45 4.66 1.35 12.49
CA ASN A 45 5.02 0.71 13.76
C ASN A 45 6.39 1.13 14.31
N HIS A 46 7.13 2.00 13.62
CA HIS A 46 8.54 2.29 13.92
C HIS A 46 8.85 3.76 14.27
N THR A 47 7.87 4.67 14.17
CA THR A 47 8.00 6.06 14.67
C THR A 47 8.25 6.12 16.17
N PHE A 48 7.46 5.40 16.98
CA PHE A 48 7.65 5.35 18.44
C PHE A 48 8.99 4.70 18.83
N PRO A 49 9.39 3.54 18.27
CA PRO A 49 10.73 3.00 18.47
C PRO A 49 11.87 3.96 18.10
N LEU A 50 11.76 4.71 17.00
CA LEU A 50 12.76 5.70 16.60
C LEU A 50 12.96 6.75 17.70
N VAL A 51 11.88 7.43 18.10
CA VAL A 51 11.95 8.49 19.11
C VAL A 51 12.34 7.91 20.48
N GLY A 52 11.77 6.76 20.86
CA GLY A 52 12.09 6.06 22.09
C GLY A 52 13.56 5.64 22.17
N ALA A 53 14.15 5.15 21.07
CA ALA A 53 15.58 4.87 20.99
C ALA A 53 16.39 6.16 21.14
N ALA A 54 16.06 7.23 20.41
CA ALA A 54 16.79 8.49 20.43
C ALA A 54 16.91 9.09 21.85
N VAL A 55 15.82 9.09 22.62
CA VAL A 55 15.80 9.63 23.99
C VAL A 55 16.42 8.71 25.03
N SER A 56 16.72 7.45 24.67
CA SER A 56 17.26 6.46 25.60
C SER A 56 18.63 6.86 26.13
N ARG A 57 18.83 6.58 27.42
CA ARG A 57 20.10 6.73 28.13
C ARG A 57 20.37 5.47 28.94
N PRO A 58 21.64 5.09 29.11
CA PRO A 58 22.85 5.69 28.50
C PRO A 58 23.01 5.38 27.00
N ALA A 59 24.06 5.90 26.35
CA ALA A 59 24.28 5.78 24.89
C ALA A 59 24.27 4.33 24.38
N TRP A 60 24.83 3.38 25.13
CA TRP A 60 24.81 1.96 24.74
C TRP A 60 23.38 1.39 24.64
N LEU A 61 22.44 1.87 25.48
CA LEU A 61 21.04 1.44 25.45
C LEU A 61 20.32 2.01 24.23
N ARG A 62 20.62 3.28 23.86
CA ARG A 62 20.15 3.90 22.62
C ARG A 62 20.57 3.06 21.41
N GLU A 63 21.85 2.73 21.30
CA GLU A 63 22.37 1.92 20.19
C GLU A 63 21.75 0.52 20.15
N ARG A 64 21.58 -0.12 21.31
CA ARG A 64 20.93 -1.43 21.41
C ARG A 64 19.47 -1.37 20.95
N ARG A 65 18.71 -0.35 21.38
CA ARG A 65 17.30 -0.17 20.99
C ARG A 65 17.15 0.18 19.52
N ALA A 66 18.02 1.05 18.98
CA ALA A 66 18.04 1.36 17.56
C ALA A 66 18.32 0.12 16.70
N ARG A 67 19.32 -0.70 17.08
CA ARG A 67 19.61 -1.96 16.38
C ARG A 67 18.44 -2.95 16.45
N ALA A 68 17.82 -3.08 17.62
CA ALA A 68 16.64 -3.95 17.78
C ALA A 68 15.46 -3.48 16.91
N ALA A 69 15.22 -2.17 16.86
CA ALA A 69 14.18 -1.59 16.01
C ALA A 69 14.47 -1.80 14.52
N LEU A 70 15.71 -1.56 14.06
CA LEU A 70 16.13 -1.82 12.67
C LEU A 70 16.00 -3.31 12.31
N GLY A 71 16.36 -4.21 13.23
CA GLY A 71 16.16 -5.65 13.05
C GLY A 71 14.68 -6.02 12.92
N TRP A 72 13.83 -5.41 13.74
CA TRP A 72 12.38 -5.60 13.66
C TRP A 72 11.78 -5.02 12.37
N MET A 73 12.24 -3.86 11.91
CA MET A 73 11.85 -3.28 10.63
C MET A 73 12.14 -4.20 9.45
N ALA A 74 13.24 -4.96 9.51
CA ALA A 74 13.65 -5.89 8.46
C ALA A 74 12.97 -7.28 8.53
N GLU A 75 12.39 -7.67 9.68
CA GLU A 75 11.74 -8.98 9.92
C GLU A 75 10.64 -9.34 8.90
N PRO A 76 9.77 -8.41 8.45
CA PRO A 76 8.61 -8.75 7.61
C PRO A 76 8.92 -9.38 6.26
N GLY A 77 10.14 -9.24 5.73
CA GLY A 77 10.52 -9.97 4.53
C GLY A 77 11.77 -9.46 3.82
N PRO A 78 12.30 -10.25 2.87
CA PRO A 78 13.53 -9.93 2.14
C PRO A 78 13.42 -8.65 1.31
N ALA A 79 12.27 -8.36 0.69
CA ALA A 79 12.07 -7.13 -0.09
C ALA A 79 12.23 -5.86 0.78
N ARG A 80 11.60 -5.84 1.96
CA ARG A 80 11.72 -4.74 2.92
C ARG A 80 13.16 -4.58 3.40
N ARG A 81 13.84 -5.68 3.73
CA ARG A 81 15.26 -5.66 4.11
C ARG A 81 16.14 -5.09 3.00
N ALA A 82 15.95 -5.54 1.76
CA ALA A 82 16.72 -5.06 0.61
C ALA A 82 16.54 -3.56 0.40
N TRP A 83 15.28 -3.10 0.42
CA TRP A 83 14.96 -1.67 0.35
C TRP A 83 15.64 -0.87 1.47
N MET A 84 15.60 -1.33 2.73
CA MET A 84 16.27 -0.64 3.84
C MET A 84 17.78 -0.50 3.61
N VAL A 85 18.43 -1.56 3.11
CA VAL A 85 19.86 -1.56 2.81
C VAL A 85 20.19 -0.58 1.69
N GLU A 86 19.40 -0.60 0.61
CA GLU A 86 19.55 0.32 -0.51
C GLU A 86 19.39 1.78 -0.07
N GLN A 87 18.31 2.12 0.64
CA GLN A 87 18.05 3.49 1.08
C GLN A 87 19.10 3.98 2.09
N ALA A 88 19.58 3.11 2.98
CA ALA A 88 20.68 3.45 3.87
C ALA A 88 21.98 3.69 3.10
N ALA A 89 22.26 2.92 2.04
CA ALA A 89 23.45 3.11 1.20
C ALA A 89 23.41 4.45 0.47
N VAL A 90 22.24 4.88 -0.03
CA VAL A 90 22.06 6.22 -0.62
C VAL A 90 22.35 7.33 0.40
N ALA A 91 22.05 7.11 1.67
CA ALA A 91 22.42 8.00 2.77
C ALA A 91 23.89 7.85 3.25
N GLY A 92 24.72 7.08 2.55
CA GLY A 92 26.13 6.86 2.90
C GLY A 92 26.37 5.88 4.05
N HIS A 93 25.39 5.03 4.37
CA HIS A 93 25.46 4.08 5.47
C HIS A 93 25.46 2.61 5.03
N ARG A 94 26.25 1.78 5.73
CA ARG A 94 26.25 0.32 5.55
C ARG A 94 25.36 -0.33 6.61
N LEU A 95 24.07 -0.44 6.32
CA LEU A 95 23.08 -0.97 7.25
C LEU A 95 23.10 -2.51 7.35
N GLU A 96 23.42 -3.19 6.25
CA GLU A 96 23.33 -4.65 6.15
C GLU A 96 23.99 -5.43 7.31
N PRO A 97 25.22 -5.10 7.77
CA PRO A 97 25.85 -5.82 8.86
C PRO A 97 25.15 -5.70 10.22
N LEU A 98 24.18 -4.79 10.36
CA LEU A 98 23.38 -4.61 11.59
C LEU A 98 22.05 -5.36 11.56
N LEU A 99 21.62 -5.81 10.39
CA LEU A 99 20.34 -6.49 10.22
C LEU A 99 20.49 -8.00 10.44
N PRO A 100 19.46 -8.66 10.97
CA PRO A 100 19.44 -10.11 10.96
C PRO A 100 19.50 -10.65 9.51
N PRO A 101 19.88 -11.94 9.34
CA PRO A 101 19.74 -12.61 8.06
C PRO A 101 18.31 -12.47 7.53
N PRO A 102 18.11 -12.38 6.21
CA PRO A 102 16.77 -12.33 5.63
C PRO A 102 15.97 -13.55 6.07
N ALA A 103 14.75 -13.32 6.55
CA ALA A 103 13.82 -14.40 6.81
C ALA A 103 13.56 -15.17 5.51
N GLN A 104 13.58 -16.50 5.57
CA GLN A 104 13.23 -17.32 4.42
C GLN A 104 11.78 -17.05 4.03
N ARG A 105 11.52 -16.96 2.73
CA ARG A 105 10.16 -16.79 2.21
C ARG A 105 9.38 -18.07 2.51
N VAL A 106 8.39 -17.97 3.39
CA VAL A 106 7.55 -19.08 3.77
C VAL A 106 6.46 -19.26 2.70
N VAL A 107 6.59 -20.34 1.91
CA VAL A 107 5.66 -20.67 0.82
C VAL A 107 4.31 -21.16 1.37
N HIS A 108 4.33 -21.85 2.52
CA HIS A 108 3.14 -22.31 3.23
C HIS A 108 3.38 -22.19 4.73
N TYR A 109 2.35 -21.81 5.49
CA TYR A 109 2.46 -21.63 6.94
C TYR A 109 1.29 -22.25 7.66
N ARG A 110 1.45 -22.58 8.94
CA ARG A 110 0.32 -22.96 9.81
C ARG A 110 -0.22 -21.73 10.53
N ASP A 111 -1.53 -21.53 10.46
CA ASP A 111 -2.21 -20.46 11.18
C ASP A 111 -2.25 -20.73 12.71
N TYR A 112 -3.00 -19.92 13.46
CA TYR A 112 -3.13 -20.10 14.91
C TYR A 112 -3.91 -21.36 15.31
N GLN A 113 -4.66 -21.97 14.38
CA GLN A 113 -5.38 -23.22 14.57
C GLN A 113 -4.54 -24.43 14.16
N GLY A 114 -3.30 -24.21 13.68
CA GLY A 114 -2.43 -25.27 13.18
C GLY A 114 -2.76 -25.73 11.75
N VAL A 115 -3.72 -25.08 11.10
CA VAL A 115 -4.17 -25.39 9.74
C VAL A 115 -3.19 -24.78 8.74
N VAL A 116 -2.80 -25.55 7.73
CA VAL A 116 -1.91 -25.06 6.68
C VAL A 116 -2.64 -24.06 5.80
N ARG A 117 -1.97 -22.95 5.52
CA ARG A 117 -2.42 -21.86 4.69
C ARG A 117 -1.45 -21.66 3.53
N PRO A 118 -1.96 -21.26 2.36
CA PRO A 118 -1.08 -20.86 1.28
C PRO A 118 -0.36 -19.57 1.64
N GLY A 119 0.90 -19.46 1.26
CA GLY A 119 1.61 -18.19 1.14
C GLY A 119 1.37 -17.57 -0.24
N ILE A 120 2.05 -16.46 -0.51
CA ILE A 120 2.10 -15.85 -1.84
C ILE A 120 3.15 -16.59 -2.68
N VAL A 121 2.72 -17.32 -3.71
CA VAL A 121 3.59 -18.16 -4.53
C VAL A 121 3.71 -17.62 -5.96
N PRO A 122 4.86 -17.77 -6.63
CA PRO A 122 4.98 -17.44 -8.06
C PRO A 122 4.01 -18.28 -8.91
N LEU A 123 3.36 -17.66 -9.90
CA LEU A 123 2.49 -18.35 -10.83
C LEU A 123 3.32 -18.96 -11.97
N THR A 124 3.79 -20.19 -11.77
CA THR A 124 4.50 -21.00 -12.77
C THR A 124 3.52 -21.91 -13.51
N ALA A 125 3.95 -22.60 -14.59
CA ALA A 125 3.15 -23.61 -15.27
C ALA A 125 2.63 -24.70 -14.30
N THR A 126 3.45 -25.14 -13.35
CA THR A 126 3.04 -26.08 -12.29
C THR A 126 2.00 -25.48 -11.36
N ALA A 127 2.14 -24.21 -10.99
CA ALA A 127 1.14 -23.53 -10.16
C ALA A 127 -0.19 -23.36 -10.91
N VAL A 128 -0.16 -23.05 -12.21
CA VAL A 128 -1.36 -22.97 -13.06
C VAL A 128 -2.09 -24.31 -13.08
N ALA A 129 -1.38 -25.42 -13.29
CA ALA A 129 -1.98 -26.77 -13.24
C ALA A 129 -2.62 -27.05 -11.87
N SER A 130 -1.90 -26.74 -10.78
CA SER A 130 -2.41 -26.92 -9.42
C SER A 130 -3.64 -26.06 -9.12
N VAL A 131 -3.71 -24.83 -9.65
CA VAL A 131 -4.91 -23.98 -9.52
C VAL A 131 -6.09 -24.61 -10.28
N GLY A 132 -5.86 -25.11 -11.50
CA GLY A 132 -6.90 -25.75 -12.32
C GLY A 132 -7.42 -27.07 -11.73
N GLU A 133 -6.62 -27.78 -10.93
CA GLU A 133 -7.08 -28.95 -10.18
C GLU A 133 -8.00 -28.57 -9.01
N ASP A 134 -7.68 -27.49 -8.30
CA ASP A 134 -8.36 -27.09 -7.07
C ASP A 134 -9.57 -26.17 -7.30
N TYR A 135 -9.63 -25.48 -8.46
CA TYR A 135 -10.64 -24.46 -8.77
C TYR A 135 -11.14 -24.55 -10.22
N ASP A 136 -12.47 -24.51 -10.40
CA ASP A 136 -13.10 -24.48 -11.72
C ASP A 136 -13.08 -23.05 -12.29
N LEU A 137 -11.98 -22.70 -12.94
CA LEU A 137 -11.81 -21.37 -13.53
C LEU A 137 -12.74 -21.10 -14.71
N ALA A 138 -13.20 -22.13 -15.44
CA ALA A 138 -14.15 -21.97 -16.53
C ALA A 138 -15.51 -21.44 -16.04
N ARG A 139 -15.85 -21.71 -14.78
CA ARG A 139 -17.06 -21.18 -14.11
C ARG A 139 -16.77 -19.99 -13.19
N ALA A 140 -15.53 -19.52 -13.13
CA ALA A 140 -15.17 -18.40 -12.28
C ALA A 140 -15.88 -17.11 -12.71
N GLN A 141 -16.01 -16.18 -11.76
CA GLN A 141 -16.48 -14.82 -12.00
C GLN A 141 -15.39 -13.86 -11.57
N VAL A 142 -15.19 -12.80 -12.36
CA VAL A 142 -14.35 -11.70 -11.88
C VAL A 142 -15.01 -11.03 -10.70
N ARG A 143 -14.30 -11.03 -9.57
CA ARG A 143 -14.64 -10.27 -8.37
C ARG A 143 -13.98 -8.89 -8.40
N GLY A 144 -12.76 -8.80 -8.93
CA GLY A 144 -12.08 -7.53 -9.11
C GLY A 144 -10.98 -7.56 -10.16
N VAL A 145 -10.79 -6.44 -10.84
CA VAL A 145 -9.67 -6.17 -11.74
C VAL A 145 -9.10 -4.81 -11.38
N ARG A 146 -7.78 -4.71 -11.29
CA ARG A 146 -7.09 -3.44 -11.13
C ARG A 146 -5.85 -3.43 -12.00
N VAL A 147 -5.69 -2.38 -12.80
CA VAL A 147 -4.42 -2.08 -13.47
C VAL A 147 -3.98 -0.70 -13.04
N GLU A 148 -2.71 -0.58 -12.69
CA GLU A 148 -2.13 0.62 -12.13
C GLU A 148 -0.73 0.83 -12.67
N ARG A 149 -0.36 2.09 -12.87
CA ARG A 149 1.00 2.49 -13.17
C ARG A 149 1.83 2.55 -11.88
N ALA A 150 2.99 1.92 -11.91
CA ALA A 150 3.99 1.91 -10.84
C ALA A 150 5.31 2.45 -11.41
N GLY A 151 5.48 3.78 -11.37
CA GLY A 151 6.59 4.42 -12.08
C GLY A 151 6.49 4.23 -13.60
N PRO A 152 7.53 3.69 -14.27
CA PRO A 152 7.48 3.43 -15.71
C PRO A 152 6.65 2.18 -16.08
N GLU A 153 6.47 1.25 -15.13
CA GLU A 153 5.85 -0.05 -15.35
C GLU A 153 4.35 -0.03 -15.05
N LEU A 154 3.65 -1.08 -15.50
CA LEU A 154 2.27 -1.35 -15.11
C LEU A 154 2.23 -2.58 -14.19
N CYS A 155 1.37 -2.52 -13.18
CA CYS A 155 1.06 -3.61 -12.28
C CYS A 155 -0.41 -3.97 -12.40
N GLY A 156 -0.72 -5.25 -12.25
CA GLY A 156 -2.07 -5.79 -12.37
C GLY A 156 -2.51 -6.52 -11.12
N TYR A 157 -3.82 -6.58 -10.91
CA TYR A 157 -4.45 -7.45 -9.93
C TYR A 157 -5.75 -7.99 -10.50
N VAL A 158 -5.97 -9.29 -10.37
CA VAL A 158 -7.21 -9.97 -10.77
C VAL A 158 -7.65 -10.86 -9.62
N ALA A 159 -8.90 -10.73 -9.20
CA ALA A 159 -9.54 -11.60 -8.22
C ALA A 159 -10.66 -12.39 -8.90
N LEU A 160 -10.54 -13.71 -8.85
CA LEU A 160 -11.47 -14.64 -9.46
C LEU A 160 -12.20 -15.43 -8.38
N ALA A 161 -13.50 -15.22 -8.28
CA ALA A 161 -14.40 -16.05 -7.50
C ALA A 161 -14.63 -17.36 -8.25
N ALA A 162 -14.15 -18.49 -7.72
CA ALA A 162 -14.18 -19.78 -8.43
C ALA A 162 -14.83 -20.88 -7.58
N PRO A 163 -15.67 -21.75 -8.17
CA PRO A 163 -16.10 -22.98 -7.51
C PRO A 163 -14.89 -23.86 -7.16
N ARG A 164 -14.93 -24.47 -5.97
CA ARG A 164 -13.91 -25.44 -5.55
C ARG A 164 -14.08 -26.75 -6.31
N GLY A 165 -12.97 -27.35 -6.73
CA GLY A 165 -12.90 -28.72 -7.23
C GLY A 165 -12.92 -29.79 -6.12
N TYR A 166 -12.92 -29.37 -4.85
CA TYR A 166 -12.84 -30.24 -3.68
C TYR A 166 -13.96 -29.96 -2.66
N HIS A 167 -14.28 -30.97 -1.84
CA HIS A 167 -15.32 -30.85 -0.82
C HIS A 167 -14.86 -30.02 0.38
N ALA A 168 -15.61 -28.98 0.71
CA ALA A 168 -15.36 -28.10 1.85
C ALA A 168 -16.67 -27.76 2.57
N PRO A 169 -16.66 -27.63 3.91
CA PRO A 169 -17.83 -27.19 4.66
C PRO A 169 -18.09 -25.69 4.45
N GLY A 170 -19.38 -25.34 4.32
CA GLY A 170 -19.86 -23.96 4.20
C GLY A 170 -19.88 -23.43 2.75
N ASP A 171 -20.69 -22.40 2.53
CA ASP A 171 -20.93 -21.79 1.21
C ASP A 171 -20.08 -20.54 0.97
N HIS A 172 -18.90 -20.48 1.59
CA HIS A 172 -18.01 -19.33 1.39
C HIS A 172 -17.33 -19.45 0.04
N GLU A 173 -17.56 -18.49 -0.85
CA GLU A 173 -16.87 -18.40 -2.14
C GLU A 173 -15.34 -18.38 -1.95
N ALA A 174 -14.62 -19.15 -2.75
CA ALA A 174 -13.16 -19.11 -2.79
C ALA A 174 -12.70 -18.08 -3.81
N VAL A 175 -11.70 -17.28 -3.46
CA VAL A 175 -11.12 -16.29 -4.37
C VAL A 175 -9.68 -16.63 -4.67
N VAL A 176 -9.38 -16.79 -5.96
CA VAL A 176 -8.01 -16.86 -6.49
C VAL A 176 -7.58 -15.44 -6.82
N GLU A 177 -6.58 -14.93 -6.12
CA GLU A 177 -6.03 -13.59 -6.29
C GLU A 177 -4.70 -13.65 -7.03
N LEU A 178 -4.59 -12.86 -8.09
CA LEU A 178 -3.42 -12.78 -8.95
C LEU A 178 -2.84 -11.37 -8.87
N PHE A 179 -1.54 -11.28 -8.58
CA PHE A 179 -0.79 -10.03 -8.60
C PHE A 179 0.21 -10.09 -9.74
N LEU A 180 0.02 -9.25 -10.76
CA LEU A 180 0.81 -9.22 -11.98
C LEU A 180 1.84 -8.09 -11.91
N SER A 181 3.06 -8.38 -12.35
CA SER A 181 4.18 -7.44 -12.40
C SER A 181 4.64 -7.27 -13.84
N ASP A 182 4.92 -6.02 -14.23
CA ASP A 182 5.23 -5.63 -15.61
C ASP A 182 4.14 -6.09 -16.59
N VAL A 183 2.95 -5.51 -16.44
CA VAL A 183 1.80 -5.73 -17.32
C VAL A 183 2.08 -5.06 -18.67
N GLN A 184 2.09 -5.87 -19.72
CA GLN A 184 2.43 -5.47 -21.08
C GLN A 184 1.20 -5.19 -21.94
N ALA A 185 0.10 -5.89 -21.65
CA ALA A 185 -1.18 -5.73 -22.33
C ALA A 185 -2.35 -5.97 -21.37
N VAL A 186 -3.39 -5.18 -21.52
CA VAL A 186 -4.70 -5.29 -20.90
C VAL A 186 -5.80 -4.98 -21.91
N GLU A 187 -6.80 -5.85 -21.91
CA GLU A 187 -8.12 -5.63 -22.45
C GLU A 187 -9.12 -6.20 -21.43
N PHE A 188 -10.09 -5.40 -21.01
CA PHE A 188 -11.08 -5.82 -20.03
C PHE A 188 -12.41 -5.12 -20.26
N ASP A 189 -13.49 -5.90 -20.19
CA ASP A 189 -14.87 -5.42 -20.21
C ASP A 189 -15.62 -6.01 -19.01
N SER A 190 -16.17 -5.15 -18.16
CA SER A 190 -17.00 -5.55 -17.00
C SER A 190 -18.26 -6.36 -17.37
N GLY A 191 -18.73 -6.27 -18.62
CA GLY A 191 -19.83 -7.05 -19.17
C GLY A 191 -19.46 -8.50 -19.51
N ASP A 192 -18.17 -8.79 -19.70
CA ASP A 192 -17.62 -10.09 -20.10
C ASP A 192 -16.78 -10.70 -18.97
N ARG A 193 -17.40 -10.89 -17.81
CA ARG A 193 -16.73 -11.23 -16.54
C ARG A 193 -16.76 -12.71 -16.15
N ALA A 194 -17.32 -13.56 -17.00
CA ALA A 194 -17.60 -14.96 -16.70
C ALA A 194 -16.60 -15.90 -17.38
N GLY A 195 -16.04 -16.83 -16.61
CA GLY A 195 -15.01 -17.75 -17.07
C GLY A 195 -13.63 -17.11 -17.13
N ALA A 196 -12.62 -17.90 -16.80
CA ALA A 196 -11.23 -17.49 -16.84
C ALA A 196 -10.32 -18.66 -17.23
N THR A 197 -9.17 -18.35 -17.82
CA THR A 197 -8.08 -19.31 -18.04
C THR A 197 -6.76 -18.66 -17.65
N LEU A 198 -5.83 -19.48 -17.12
CA LEU A 198 -4.48 -19.05 -16.76
C LEU A 198 -3.47 -19.78 -17.63
N ALA A 199 -2.44 -19.06 -18.06
CA ALA A 199 -1.27 -19.62 -18.69
C ALA A 199 -0.01 -18.96 -18.11
N ALA A 200 1.05 -19.76 -17.99
CA ALA A 200 2.36 -19.28 -17.56
C ALA A 200 3.45 -20.06 -18.28
N ASP A 201 4.32 -19.36 -19.00
CA ASP A 201 5.42 -19.93 -19.78
C ASP A 201 6.68 -19.06 -19.69
N ALA A 202 7.66 -19.30 -20.56
CA ALA A 202 8.89 -18.51 -20.60
C ALA A 202 8.70 -17.07 -21.10
N ALA A 203 7.60 -16.78 -21.80
CA ALA A 203 7.26 -15.46 -22.32
C ALA A 203 6.44 -14.62 -21.33
N GLY A 204 5.96 -15.22 -20.24
CA GLY A 204 5.32 -14.53 -19.13
C GLY A 204 4.07 -15.25 -18.62
N VAL A 205 3.12 -14.46 -18.13
CA VAL A 205 1.83 -14.91 -17.61
C VAL A 205 0.70 -14.27 -18.41
N GLU A 206 -0.31 -15.06 -18.75
CA GLU A 206 -1.56 -14.58 -19.35
C GLU A 206 -2.75 -15.01 -18.49
N VAL A 207 -3.61 -14.03 -18.19
CA VAL A 207 -4.92 -14.24 -17.54
C VAL A 207 -5.98 -13.84 -18.55
N ARG A 208 -6.76 -14.80 -19.05
CA ARG A 208 -7.91 -14.52 -19.91
C ARG A 208 -9.19 -14.56 -19.08
N VAL A 209 -10.10 -13.66 -19.38
CA VAL A 209 -11.40 -13.53 -18.73
C VAL A 209 -12.45 -13.37 -19.81
N GLY A 210 -13.53 -14.14 -19.72
CA GLY A 210 -14.61 -14.05 -20.70
C GLY A 210 -14.16 -14.47 -22.10
N ALA A 211 -14.84 -13.91 -23.10
CA ALA A 211 -14.52 -14.11 -24.51
C ALA A 211 -13.35 -13.24 -24.99
N GLN A 212 -13.23 -11.99 -24.50
CA GLN A 212 -12.30 -10.99 -25.04
C GLN A 212 -11.26 -10.48 -24.03
N GLY A 213 -11.56 -10.54 -22.74
CA GLY A 213 -10.69 -10.00 -21.70
C GLY A 213 -9.36 -10.75 -21.59
N HIS A 214 -8.26 -10.01 -21.50
CA HIS A 214 -6.94 -10.57 -21.23
C HIS A 214 -6.01 -9.59 -20.51
N LEU A 215 -5.15 -10.13 -19.66
CA LEU A 215 -4.03 -9.42 -19.03
C LEU A 215 -2.76 -10.23 -19.26
N ARG A 216 -1.76 -9.62 -19.89
CA ARG A 216 -0.43 -10.22 -20.11
C ARG A 216 0.62 -9.49 -19.29
N ALA A 217 1.45 -10.23 -18.58
CA ALA A 217 2.50 -9.68 -17.73
C ALA A 217 3.79 -10.51 -17.80
N ALA A 218 4.93 -9.91 -17.45
CA ALA A 218 6.19 -10.65 -17.40
C ALA A 218 6.19 -11.72 -16.30
N SER A 219 5.53 -11.45 -15.17
CA SER A 219 5.38 -12.43 -14.09
C SER A 219 4.11 -12.18 -13.27
N ALA A 220 3.70 -13.19 -12.50
CA ALA A 220 2.64 -13.04 -11.52
C ALA A 220 2.91 -13.87 -10.26
N THR A 221 2.23 -13.49 -9.18
CA THR A 221 2.08 -14.32 -7.98
C THR A 221 0.61 -14.60 -7.72
N VAL A 222 0.33 -15.73 -7.10
CA VAL A 222 -1.02 -16.15 -6.72
C VAL A 222 -1.15 -16.27 -5.20
N TRP A 223 -2.30 -15.84 -4.72
CA TRP A 223 -2.78 -15.97 -3.35
C TRP A 223 -4.21 -16.52 -3.36
N PHE A 224 -4.63 -17.13 -2.26
CA PHE A 224 -5.97 -17.69 -2.13
C PHE A 224 -6.64 -17.13 -0.88
N ASP A 225 -7.77 -16.43 -1.07
CA ASP A 225 -8.72 -16.20 0.01
C ASP A 225 -9.68 -17.38 0.07
N ASP A 226 -9.21 -18.44 0.71
CA ASP A 226 -9.96 -19.67 0.89
C ASP A 226 -9.67 -20.31 2.25
N ARG A 227 -10.65 -20.20 3.15
CA ARG A 227 -10.56 -20.77 4.51
C ARG A 227 -10.48 -22.29 4.50
N SER A 228 -10.82 -22.94 3.40
CA SER A 228 -10.81 -24.38 3.25
C SER A 228 -9.65 -24.87 2.38
N TRP A 229 -8.71 -24.00 1.98
CA TRP A 229 -7.57 -24.35 1.12
C TRP A 229 -6.77 -25.57 1.57
N HIS A 230 -6.62 -25.79 2.89
CA HIS A 230 -5.96 -26.98 3.44
C HIS A 230 -6.62 -28.32 3.03
N LEU A 231 -7.88 -28.30 2.59
CA LEU A 231 -8.63 -29.44 2.07
C LEU A 231 -8.50 -29.59 0.55
N SER A 232 -7.77 -28.68 -0.11
CA SER A 232 -7.46 -28.80 -1.54
C SER A 232 -6.40 -29.87 -1.79
N HIS A 233 -6.17 -30.25 -3.05
CA HIS A 233 -5.06 -31.13 -3.42
C HIS A 233 -3.71 -30.50 -3.04
N ALA A 234 -3.50 -29.23 -3.39
CA ALA A 234 -2.30 -28.48 -3.02
C ALA A 234 -2.12 -28.35 -1.49
N GLY A 235 -3.22 -28.08 -0.77
CA GLY A 235 -3.21 -27.97 0.69
C GLY A 235 -2.78 -29.26 1.38
N ARG A 236 -3.33 -30.40 0.96
CA ARG A 236 -2.94 -31.73 1.48
C ARG A 236 -1.50 -32.08 1.13
N ALA A 237 -1.04 -31.75 -0.08
CA ALA A 237 0.34 -32.00 -0.50
C ALA A 237 1.35 -31.17 0.30
N ALA A 238 1.00 -29.92 0.66
CA ALA A 238 1.83 -29.03 1.47
C ALA A 238 1.88 -29.41 2.95
N ASP A 239 0.85 -30.08 3.48
CA ASP A 239 0.72 -30.40 4.91
C ASP A 239 1.92 -31.14 5.53
N PRO A 240 2.42 -32.26 4.98
CA PRO A 240 3.51 -33.01 5.59
C PRO A 240 4.83 -32.22 5.65
N TYR A 241 5.04 -31.26 4.75
CA TYR A 241 6.28 -30.49 4.65
C TYR A 241 6.21 -29.12 5.33
N THR A 242 5.01 -28.67 5.71
CA THR A 242 4.82 -27.38 6.38
C THR A 242 5.19 -27.53 7.87
N PRO A 243 6.28 -26.90 8.33
CA PRO A 243 6.73 -27.05 9.70
C PRO A 243 5.62 -26.76 10.69
N ARG A 244 5.49 -27.61 11.72
CA ARG A 244 4.67 -27.28 12.87
C ARG A 244 5.18 -25.97 13.45
N ARG A 245 4.27 -25.04 13.73
CA ARG A 245 4.64 -23.79 14.39
C ARG A 245 5.42 -24.17 15.64
N PRO A 246 6.71 -23.79 15.77
CA PRO A 246 7.40 -23.96 17.04
C PRO A 246 6.53 -23.27 18.09
N ALA A 247 6.38 -23.84 19.28
CA ALA A 247 5.79 -23.13 20.40
C ALA A 247 6.54 -21.80 20.49
N ALA A 248 5.93 -20.73 19.99
CA ALA A 248 6.70 -19.53 19.68
C ALA A 248 7.33 -19.10 20.99
N PRO A 249 8.67 -18.93 21.07
CA PRO A 249 9.25 -18.30 22.24
C PRO A 249 8.47 -17.02 22.42
N ARG A 250 7.82 -16.89 23.59
CA ARG A 250 6.89 -15.83 23.93
C ARG A 250 7.54 -14.54 23.44
N LYS A 251 7.05 -13.97 22.32
CA LYS A 251 7.66 -12.76 21.73
C LYS A 251 7.82 -11.82 22.92
N PRO A 252 9.05 -11.39 23.27
CA PRO A 252 9.25 -10.56 24.44
C PRO A 252 8.22 -9.45 24.34
N PRO A 253 7.46 -9.19 25.42
CA PRO A 253 6.30 -8.30 25.36
C PRO A 253 6.76 -7.08 24.58
N ARG A 254 6.07 -6.81 23.46
CA ARG A 254 6.30 -5.63 22.64
C ARG A 254 6.29 -4.48 23.62
N THR A 255 7.48 -4.09 24.07
CA THR A 255 7.59 -3.03 25.05
C THR A 255 7.28 -1.87 24.17
N GLN A 256 6.01 -1.43 24.19
CA GLN A 256 5.62 -0.20 23.53
C GLN A 256 6.56 0.82 24.15
N LEU A 257 7.64 1.14 23.43
CA LEU A 257 8.67 2.08 23.81
C LEU A 257 8.01 3.46 23.69
N ARG A 258 6.97 3.69 24.50
CA ARG A 258 6.38 5.01 24.65
C ARG A 258 7.51 5.90 25.15
N PRO A 259 7.80 7.00 24.44
CA PRO A 259 8.77 7.96 24.93
C PRO A 259 8.37 8.43 26.33
N ALA A 260 9.34 8.47 27.25
CA ALA A 260 9.08 8.86 28.65
C ALA A 260 8.92 10.38 28.86
N CYS A 261 8.93 11.16 27.79
CA CYS A 261 8.90 12.62 27.78
C CYS A 261 7.72 13.06 26.92
N ASP A 262 6.82 13.87 27.47
CA ASP A 262 5.55 14.20 26.81
C ASP A 262 5.73 14.81 25.42
N GLY A 263 6.65 15.76 25.25
CA GLY A 263 6.96 16.35 23.95
C GLY A 263 7.55 15.34 22.96
N ALA A 264 8.32 14.35 23.43
CA ALA A 264 8.83 13.28 22.57
C ALA A 264 7.72 12.31 22.16
N LEU A 265 6.76 12.05 23.07
CA LEU A 265 5.55 11.29 22.75
C LEU A 265 4.70 12.04 21.72
N ASP A 266 4.48 13.34 21.90
CA ASP A 266 3.75 14.20 20.96
C ASP A 266 4.40 14.16 19.58
N ALA A 267 5.72 14.38 19.49
CA ALA A 267 6.44 14.31 18.22
C ALA A 267 6.31 12.92 17.55
N ALA A 268 6.44 11.83 18.32
CA ALA A 268 6.24 10.48 17.79
C ALA A 268 4.81 10.26 17.26
N MET A 269 3.79 10.80 17.96
CA MET A 269 2.39 10.74 17.53
C MET A 269 2.12 11.56 16.27
N VAL A 270 2.65 12.77 16.17
CA VAL A 270 2.53 13.62 14.97
C VAL A 270 3.15 12.93 13.76
N LEU A 271 4.38 12.42 13.91
CA LEU A 271 5.06 11.68 12.84
C LEU A 271 4.30 10.40 12.46
N HIS A 272 3.80 9.66 13.45
CA HIS A 272 2.97 8.46 13.22
C HIS A 272 1.71 8.80 12.42
N GLN A 273 0.99 9.86 12.80
CA GLN A 273 -0.22 10.29 12.12
C GLN A 273 0.06 10.75 10.68
N ALA A 274 1.19 11.41 10.45
CA ALA A 274 1.62 11.78 9.10
C ALA A 274 1.95 10.55 8.24
N MET A 275 2.61 9.53 8.80
CA MET A 275 2.90 8.28 8.08
C MET A 275 1.64 7.45 7.82
N LEU A 276 0.70 7.39 8.77
CA LEU A 276 -0.63 6.82 8.54
C LEU A 276 -1.34 7.54 7.40
N GLU A 277 -1.18 8.86 7.35
CA GLU A 277 -1.84 9.67 6.35
C GLU A 277 -1.28 9.44 4.95
N ILE A 278 0.04 9.47 4.81
CA ILE A 278 0.74 9.09 3.58
C ILE A 278 0.30 7.68 3.16
N ARG A 279 0.29 6.71 4.10
CA ARG A 279 -0.12 5.33 3.82
C ARG A 279 -1.57 5.21 3.36
N SER A 280 -2.44 6.17 3.68
CA SER A 280 -3.86 6.11 3.32
C SER A 280 -4.10 6.10 1.81
N VAL A 281 -3.11 6.50 0.99
CA VAL A 281 -3.12 6.29 -0.46
C VAL A 281 -3.19 4.80 -0.86
N ARG A 282 -3.05 3.86 0.09
CA ARG A 282 -3.42 2.44 -0.10
C ARG A 282 -4.85 2.27 -0.61
N TYR A 283 -5.73 3.19 -0.25
CA TYR A 283 -7.10 3.25 -0.74
C TYR A 283 -7.10 4.13 -1.99
N ALA A 284 -7.28 3.53 -3.17
CA ALA A 284 -7.21 4.23 -4.45
C ALA A 284 -8.05 5.53 -4.47
N LYS A 285 -9.25 5.50 -3.87
CA LYS A 285 -10.15 6.67 -3.78
C LYS A 285 -9.63 7.86 -2.97
N LEU A 286 -8.56 7.68 -2.19
CA LEU A 286 -7.90 8.76 -1.44
C LEU A 286 -6.71 9.37 -2.18
N VAL A 287 -6.31 8.79 -3.31
CA VAL A 287 -5.24 9.37 -4.16
C VAL A 287 -5.65 10.77 -4.63
N GLY A 288 -4.70 11.70 -4.62
CA GLY A 288 -4.95 13.13 -4.90
C GLY A 288 -5.59 13.91 -3.74
N ARG A 289 -6.25 13.25 -2.77
CA ARG A 289 -6.77 13.89 -1.55
C ARG A 289 -5.70 14.02 -0.48
N VAL A 290 -4.80 13.03 -0.38
CA VAL A 290 -3.64 13.07 0.51
C VAL A 290 -2.61 14.07 -0.04
N PRO A 291 -2.21 15.11 0.70
CA PRO A 291 -1.27 16.11 0.22
C PRO A 291 0.18 15.65 0.42
N LEU A 292 0.58 14.63 -0.34
CA LEU A 292 1.89 13.98 -0.17
C LEU A 292 3.06 14.97 -0.22
N ARG A 293 3.04 15.93 -1.16
CA ARG A 293 4.10 16.95 -1.29
C ARG A 293 4.22 17.81 -0.02
N GLU A 294 3.11 18.37 0.45
CA GLU A 294 3.02 19.16 1.70
C GLU A 294 3.52 18.36 2.91
N LEU A 295 3.09 17.11 3.05
CA LEU A 295 3.53 16.23 4.14
C LEU A 295 5.03 15.94 4.08
N CYS A 296 5.58 15.68 2.88
CA CYS A 296 7.00 15.41 2.72
C CYS A 296 7.87 16.66 2.97
N GLU A 297 7.41 17.83 2.53
CA GLU A 297 8.06 19.11 2.81
C GLU A 297 8.06 19.42 4.31
N ALA A 298 6.93 19.25 4.98
CA ALA A 298 6.82 19.43 6.44
C ALA A 298 7.77 18.50 7.20
N LEU A 299 7.85 17.23 6.77
CA LEU A 299 8.69 16.19 7.39
C LEU A 299 10.14 16.17 6.88
N ALA A 300 10.56 17.10 6.03
CA ALA A 300 11.93 17.14 5.54
C ALA A 300 12.93 17.27 6.70
N GLY A 301 13.89 16.34 6.77
CA GLY A 301 14.88 16.26 7.85
C GLY A 301 14.30 15.81 9.20
N ALA A 302 13.18 15.07 9.21
CA ALA A 302 12.56 14.58 10.44
C ALA A 302 13.49 13.69 11.29
N GLY A 303 14.30 12.84 10.66
CA GLY A 303 15.30 12.00 11.31
C GLY A 303 16.35 12.83 12.04
N ASP A 304 17.00 13.74 11.33
CA ASP A 304 17.95 14.69 11.90
C ASP A 304 17.33 15.58 12.98
N GLY A 305 16.08 16.01 12.80
CA GLY A 305 15.30 16.74 13.79
C GLY A 305 15.13 15.97 15.11
N VAL A 306 14.81 14.68 15.02
CA VAL A 306 14.70 13.78 16.19
C VAL A 306 16.04 13.63 16.90
N LEU A 307 17.15 13.45 16.16
CA LEU A 307 18.48 13.36 16.76
C LEU A 307 18.88 14.67 17.48
N THR A 308 18.63 15.80 16.82
CA THR A 308 18.93 17.14 17.34
C THR A 308 18.15 17.42 18.63
N ALA A 309 16.85 17.10 18.66
CA ALA A 309 16.03 17.25 19.85
C ALA A 309 16.45 16.30 20.98
N ALA A 310 16.78 15.04 20.66
CA ALA A 310 17.24 14.04 21.64
C ALA A 310 18.61 14.39 22.25
N GLY A 311 19.47 15.06 21.47
CA GLY A 311 20.79 15.55 21.89
C GLY A 311 20.73 16.66 22.94
N GLN A 312 19.59 17.32 23.10
CA GLN A 312 19.45 18.40 24.07
C GLN A 312 19.58 17.92 25.54
N PRO A 313 20.02 18.82 26.43
CA PRO A 313 19.99 18.59 27.88
C PRO A 313 18.59 18.20 28.35
N PRO A 314 18.45 17.38 29.43
CA PRO A 314 17.14 16.90 29.90
C PRO A 314 16.10 18.00 30.09
N ALA A 315 16.51 19.13 30.67
CA ALA A 315 15.61 20.27 30.93
C ALA A 315 15.06 20.94 29.66
N ALA A 316 15.81 20.91 28.54
CA ALA A 316 15.43 21.56 27.28
C ALA A 316 14.81 20.60 26.25
N ARG A 317 14.99 19.29 26.44
CA ARG A 317 14.59 18.24 25.50
C ARG A 317 13.10 18.22 25.21
N ASN A 318 12.26 18.34 26.24
CA ASN A 318 10.80 18.32 26.07
C ASN A 318 10.34 19.42 25.11
N ASN A 319 10.83 20.65 25.32
CA ASN A 319 10.52 21.80 24.49
C ASN A 319 11.11 21.66 23.08
N ALA A 320 12.28 21.03 22.92
CA ALA A 320 12.86 20.79 21.61
C ALA A 320 12.00 19.84 20.76
N PHE A 321 11.51 18.74 21.34
CA PHE A 321 10.57 17.85 20.64
C PHE A 321 9.22 18.51 20.38
N ARG A 322 8.71 19.30 21.33
CA ARG A 322 7.48 20.08 21.11
C ARG A 322 7.61 21.02 19.91
N ARG A 323 8.69 21.80 19.82
CA ARG A 323 8.95 22.68 18.65
C ARG A 323 9.08 21.91 17.35
N LEU A 324 9.65 20.71 17.38
CA LEU A 324 9.72 19.84 16.22
C LEU A 324 8.31 19.41 15.76
N ALA A 325 7.44 19.02 16.69
CA ALA A 325 6.05 18.69 16.40
C ALA A 325 5.26 19.92 15.90
N GLU A 326 5.44 21.08 16.51
CA GLU A 326 4.86 22.36 16.07
C GLU A 326 5.26 22.68 14.62
N LYS A 327 6.55 22.51 14.27
CA LYS A 327 7.05 22.69 12.89
C LYS A 327 6.32 21.79 11.90
N TRP A 328 6.14 20.51 12.22
CA TRP A 328 5.47 19.56 11.33
C TRP A 328 3.98 19.86 11.16
N ILE A 329 3.29 20.24 12.24
CA ILE A 329 1.87 20.60 12.21
C ILE A 329 1.65 21.88 11.39
N THR A 330 2.44 22.92 11.64
CA THR A 330 2.32 24.20 10.95
C THR A 330 2.73 24.11 9.48
N GLY A 331 3.66 23.22 9.15
CA GLY A 331 4.05 22.93 7.76
C GLY A 331 3.00 22.17 6.95
N SER A 332 1.95 21.61 7.58
CA SER A 332 0.90 20.89 6.88
C SER A 332 -0.49 21.14 7.50
N PRO A 333 -1.30 22.06 6.94
CA PRO A 333 -2.70 22.25 7.33
C PRO A 333 -3.51 20.96 7.40
N SER A 334 -3.28 20.03 6.47
CA SER A 334 -4.04 18.78 6.41
C SER A 334 -3.67 17.82 7.55
N LEU A 335 -2.40 17.82 7.95
CA LEU A 335 -1.94 17.09 9.13
C LEU A 335 -2.50 17.72 10.42
N ALA A 336 -2.53 19.05 10.51
CA ALA A 336 -3.06 19.77 11.66
C ALA A 336 -4.52 19.37 11.98
N HIS A 337 -5.39 19.32 10.97
CA HIS A 337 -6.79 18.93 11.13
C HIS A 337 -6.93 17.49 11.69
N ARG A 338 -6.19 16.52 11.13
CA ARG A 338 -6.24 15.12 11.61
C ARG A 338 -5.71 14.96 13.02
N ILE A 339 -4.72 15.77 13.38
CA ILE A 339 -4.14 15.79 14.71
C ILE A 339 -5.14 16.35 15.72
N ALA A 340 -5.91 17.38 15.35
CA ALA A 340 -6.94 17.97 16.20
C ALA A 340 -7.95 16.94 16.70
N ASP A 341 -8.39 16.05 15.80
CA ASP A 341 -9.37 14.99 16.09
C ASP A 341 -8.83 13.91 17.05
N ARG A 342 -7.51 13.81 17.22
CA ARG A 342 -6.85 12.78 18.03
C ARG A 342 -6.47 13.24 19.42
N PHE A 343 -6.31 14.55 19.62
CA PHE A 343 -5.97 15.13 20.92
C PHE A 343 -7.20 15.67 21.63
N ALA A 344 -7.16 15.65 22.97
CA ALA A 344 -8.16 16.29 23.81
C ALA A 344 -8.26 17.79 23.53
N ASP A 345 -9.43 18.38 23.80
CA ASP A 345 -9.74 19.77 23.47
C ASP A 345 -8.73 20.81 24.01
N VAL A 346 -8.12 20.52 25.15
CA VAL A 346 -7.15 21.39 25.84
C VAL A 346 -5.71 21.26 25.30
N HIS A 347 -5.47 20.37 24.34
CA HIS A 347 -4.11 20.08 23.87
C HIS A 347 -3.55 21.21 22.99
N TRP A 348 -2.28 21.56 23.19
CA TRP A 348 -1.63 22.70 22.51
C TRP A 348 -1.68 22.60 20.97
N ALA A 349 -1.66 21.38 20.42
CA ALA A 349 -1.71 21.14 18.98
C ALA A 349 -3.00 21.66 18.32
N ARG A 350 -4.11 21.77 19.06
CA ARG A 350 -5.38 22.30 18.54
C ARG A 350 -5.33 23.79 18.23
N ALA A 351 -4.51 24.54 18.97
CA ALA A 351 -4.32 25.96 18.70
C ALA A 351 -3.59 26.23 17.37
N LEU A 352 -3.02 25.19 16.74
CA LEU A 352 -2.33 25.28 15.46
C LEU A 352 -3.19 24.89 14.25
N VAL A 353 -4.45 24.51 14.47
CA VAL A 353 -5.36 24.11 13.40
C VAL A 353 -5.80 25.36 12.67
N PRO A 354 -5.53 25.49 11.35
CA PRO A 354 -6.02 26.62 10.57
C PRO A 354 -7.55 26.67 10.61
N THR A 355 -8.13 27.87 10.67
CA THR A 355 -9.59 28.06 10.62
C THR A 355 -10.18 27.87 9.21
N SER A 356 -9.34 27.86 8.18
CA SER A 356 -9.75 27.63 6.79
C SER A 356 -9.85 26.13 6.49
N SER A 357 -10.99 25.74 5.94
CA SER A 357 -11.24 24.36 5.50
C SER A 357 -10.29 23.96 4.36
N PRO A 358 -9.73 22.74 4.35
CA PRO A 358 -8.74 22.36 3.36
C PRO A 358 -9.40 22.03 2.01
N ARG A 359 -8.90 22.72 0.99
CA ARG A 359 -9.03 22.54 -0.47
C ARG A 359 -10.43 22.64 -1.10
N PRO A 360 -10.55 23.40 -2.21
CA PRO A 360 -11.77 23.40 -3.02
C PRO A 360 -11.99 22.03 -3.67
N THR A 361 -13.26 21.60 -3.71
CA THR A 361 -13.70 20.48 -4.53
C THR A 361 -13.52 20.85 -5.99
N VAL A 362 -12.51 20.31 -6.66
CA VAL A 362 -12.34 20.50 -8.10
C VAL A 362 -13.39 19.63 -8.79
N THR A 363 -14.41 20.25 -9.37
CA THR A 363 -15.53 19.56 -10.04
C THR A 363 -15.24 19.20 -11.49
N ASP A 364 -14.30 19.89 -12.14
CA ASP A 364 -14.03 19.74 -13.57
C ASP A 364 -12.69 19.05 -13.82
N LEU A 365 -12.65 18.25 -14.90
CA LEU A 365 -11.40 17.67 -15.41
C LEU A 365 -10.85 18.55 -16.55
N PRO A 366 -9.53 18.75 -16.61
CA PRO A 366 -8.94 19.41 -17.76
C PRO A 366 -9.10 18.56 -19.03
N ALA A 367 -8.93 19.19 -20.19
CA ALA A 367 -9.08 18.55 -21.50
C ALA A 367 -8.16 17.33 -21.70
N GLN A 368 -7.04 17.27 -20.99
CA GLN A 368 -6.10 16.15 -21.04
C GLN A 368 -5.89 15.52 -19.67
N ALA A 369 -6.00 14.20 -19.63
CA ALA A 369 -5.69 13.39 -18.46
C ALA A 369 -5.00 12.10 -18.89
N GLN A 370 -4.15 11.56 -18.03
CA GLN A 370 -3.56 10.24 -18.20
C GLN A 370 -4.12 9.30 -17.13
N LEU A 371 -4.58 8.12 -17.54
CA LEU A 371 -5.01 7.08 -16.61
C LEU A 371 -3.78 6.55 -15.87
N THR A 372 -3.84 6.55 -14.53
CA THR A 372 -2.77 5.96 -13.70
C THR A 372 -3.27 4.75 -12.91
N LEU A 373 -4.57 4.64 -12.67
CA LEU A 373 -5.19 3.42 -12.15
C LEU A 373 -6.62 3.31 -12.65
N ALA A 374 -7.01 2.11 -13.04
CA ALA A 374 -8.40 1.69 -13.16
C ALA A 374 -8.61 0.47 -12.27
N ALA A 375 -9.58 0.54 -11.37
CA ALA A 375 -10.01 -0.56 -10.53
C ALA A 375 -11.51 -0.78 -10.68
N TYR A 376 -11.91 -2.02 -10.92
CA TYR A 376 -13.28 -2.49 -10.95
C TYR A 376 -13.45 -3.56 -9.88
N THR A 377 -14.56 -3.51 -9.15
CA THR A 377 -14.99 -4.55 -8.22
C THR A 377 -16.44 -4.90 -8.56
N ALA A 378 -16.70 -6.16 -8.87
CA ALA A 378 -18.03 -6.65 -9.15
C ALA A 378 -18.87 -6.70 -7.87
N ALA A 379 -20.20 -6.66 -8.03
CA ALA A 379 -21.10 -6.90 -6.91
C ALA A 379 -20.88 -8.33 -6.37
N HIS A 380 -20.77 -8.46 -5.06
CA HIS A 380 -20.48 -9.74 -4.41
C HIS A 380 -20.96 -9.73 -2.95
N THR A 381 -21.00 -10.90 -2.33
CA THR A 381 -21.30 -11.04 -0.90
C THR A 381 -20.02 -11.34 -0.15
N GLU A 382 -19.71 -10.54 0.86
CA GLU A 382 -18.53 -10.71 1.70
C GLU A 382 -18.93 -10.73 3.17
N PHE A 383 -18.57 -11.80 3.89
CA PHE A 383 -18.95 -12.01 5.30
C PHE A 383 -20.47 -11.83 5.57
N GLY A 384 -21.29 -12.25 4.61
CA GLY A 384 -22.76 -12.14 4.70
C GLY A 384 -23.34 -10.76 4.37
N ALA A 385 -22.49 -9.77 4.05
CA ALA A 385 -22.93 -8.45 3.61
C ALA A 385 -22.84 -8.34 2.08
N ALA A 386 -23.95 -7.94 1.44
CA ALA A 386 -23.94 -7.60 0.02
C ALA A 386 -23.12 -6.32 -0.21
N ARG A 387 -22.28 -6.35 -1.24
CA ARG A 387 -21.49 -5.22 -1.74
C ARG A 387 -21.92 -4.91 -3.15
N ASP A 388 -22.26 -3.66 -3.40
CA ASP A 388 -22.51 -3.16 -4.74
C ASP A 388 -21.23 -3.16 -5.58
N ALA A 389 -21.39 -3.24 -6.91
CA ALA A 389 -20.29 -3.02 -7.83
C ALA A 389 -19.74 -1.59 -7.65
N SER A 390 -18.44 -1.42 -7.83
CA SER A 390 -17.79 -0.12 -7.76
C SER A 390 -16.61 -0.06 -8.72
N ALA A 391 -16.33 1.15 -9.21
CA ALA A 391 -15.10 1.43 -9.91
C ALA A 391 -14.40 2.66 -9.32
N VAL A 392 -13.07 2.63 -9.30
CA VAL A 392 -12.23 3.75 -8.90
C VAL A 392 -11.22 4.00 -10.01
N VAL A 393 -11.09 5.27 -10.38
CA VAL A 393 -10.19 5.73 -11.42
C VAL A 393 -9.25 6.77 -10.83
N ASN A 394 -7.95 6.58 -11.00
CA ASN A 394 -6.98 7.64 -10.72
C ASN A 394 -6.45 8.21 -12.03
N LEU A 395 -6.37 9.53 -12.08
CA LEU A 395 -5.90 10.31 -13.21
C LEU A 395 -4.72 11.17 -12.78
N ALA A 396 -3.72 11.26 -13.63
CA ALA A 396 -2.80 12.38 -13.65
C ALA A 396 -3.41 13.47 -14.53
N VAL A 397 -3.54 14.69 -14.00
CA VAL A 397 -4.12 15.83 -14.69
C VAL A 397 -3.11 16.98 -14.75
N SER A 398 -3.01 17.62 -15.90
CA SER A 398 -2.15 18.81 -16.05
C SER A 398 -2.68 19.95 -15.18
N GLN A 399 -1.77 20.68 -14.56
CA GLN A 399 -2.03 21.90 -13.80
C GLN A 399 -1.49 23.13 -14.55
N ASP A 400 -1.94 24.32 -14.17
CA ASP A 400 -1.56 25.58 -14.85
C ASP A 400 -0.05 25.88 -14.78
N ASP A 401 0.64 25.35 -13.77
CA ASP A 401 2.09 25.47 -13.59
C ASP A 401 2.90 24.44 -14.39
N GLY A 402 2.23 23.65 -15.25
CA GLY A 402 2.84 22.59 -16.05
C GLY A 402 3.14 21.30 -15.27
N THR A 403 2.79 21.24 -13.99
CA THR A 403 2.92 20.01 -13.19
C THR A 403 1.73 19.08 -13.39
N TRP A 404 1.89 17.81 -13.03
CA TRP A 404 0.85 16.80 -13.13
C TRP A 404 0.38 16.40 -11.73
N GLY A 405 -0.85 16.78 -11.40
CA GLY A 405 -1.49 16.45 -10.13
C GLY A 405 -2.29 15.16 -10.22
N LEU A 406 -2.50 14.49 -9.09
CA LEU A 406 -3.34 13.30 -9.03
C LEU A 406 -4.80 13.66 -8.70
N ARG A 407 -5.74 12.90 -9.28
CA ARG A 407 -7.17 12.94 -8.98
C ARG A 407 -7.71 11.52 -8.89
N ALA A 408 -8.59 11.27 -7.92
CA ALA A 408 -9.33 10.03 -7.80
C ALA A 408 -10.82 10.28 -8.00
N ILE A 409 -11.46 9.45 -8.82
CA ILE A 409 -12.89 9.51 -9.12
C ILE A 409 -13.49 8.14 -8.79
N GLU A 410 -14.61 8.15 -8.08
CA GLU A 410 -15.34 6.95 -7.69
C GLU A 410 -16.66 6.88 -8.48
N PHE A 411 -16.92 5.72 -9.05
CA PHE A 411 -18.13 5.40 -9.80
C PHE A 411 -18.88 4.31 -9.02
N PRO A 412 -19.83 4.68 -8.14
CA PRO A 412 -20.64 3.69 -7.44
C PRO A 412 -21.64 3.05 -8.40
N ARG A 413 -21.77 1.72 -8.36
CA ARG A 413 -22.67 0.94 -9.24
C ARG A 413 -22.44 1.24 -10.73
N PRO A 414 -21.21 1.05 -11.24
CA PRO A 414 -20.93 1.26 -12.66
C PRO A 414 -21.79 0.30 -13.48
N ALA A 415 -22.42 0.83 -14.53
CA ALA A 415 -23.18 0.06 -15.50
C ALA A 415 -22.22 -0.72 -16.42
N HIS A 416 -21.11 -0.08 -16.79
CA HIS A 416 -20.11 -0.63 -17.68
C HIS A 416 -18.75 0.03 -17.44
N LEU A 417 -17.69 -0.75 -17.55
CA LEU A 417 -16.29 -0.33 -17.58
C LEU A 417 -15.56 -1.13 -18.66
N SER A 418 -14.88 -0.43 -19.56
CA SER A 418 -13.98 -0.98 -20.56
C SER A 418 -12.59 -0.35 -20.40
N LEU A 419 -11.56 -1.18 -20.48
CA LEU A 419 -10.16 -0.80 -20.29
C LEU A 419 -9.27 -1.48 -21.33
N GLY A 420 -8.54 -0.67 -22.09
CA GLY A 420 -7.47 -1.03 -22.99
C GLY A 420 -6.13 -0.43 -22.54
N THR A 421 -5.04 -1.04 -23.01
CA THR A 421 -3.66 -0.69 -22.58
C THR A 421 -3.30 0.77 -22.89
N ALA A 422 -3.73 1.26 -24.06
CA ALA A 422 -3.34 2.59 -24.55
C ALA A 422 -3.82 3.74 -23.65
N ALA A 423 -4.90 3.54 -22.88
CA ALA A 423 -5.38 4.52 -21.91
C ALA A 423 -4.36 4.83 -20.80
N LEU A 424 -3.52 3.85 -20.44
CA LEU A 424 -2.51 3.96 -19.38
C LEU A 424 -1.18 4.53 -19.88
N THR A 425 -0.87 4.41 -21.18
CA THR A 425 0.46 4.70 -21.73
C THR A 425 0.69 6.16 -22.11
N ALA A 426 -0.35 6.92 -22.39
CA ALA A 426 -0.23 8.31 -22.82
C ALA A 426 -1.38 9.18 -22.26
N PRO A 427 -1.18 10.51 -22.17
CA PRO A 427 -2.28 11.45 -21.98
C PRO A 427 -3.30 11.36 -23.11
N ASN A 428 -4.58 11.40 -22.75
CA ASN A 428 -5.71 11.30 -23.66
C ASN A 428 -6.67 12.47 -23.45
N ALA A 429 -7.48 12.76 -24.48
CA ALA A 429 -8.61 13.66 -24.34
C ALA A 429 -9.61 13.08 -23.34
N ALA A 430 -9.96 13.85 -22.32
CA ALA A 430 -10.88 13.43 -21.28
C ALA A 430 -12.27 14.04 -21.52
N SER A 431 -13.29 13.19 -21.48
CA SER A 431 -14.69 13.61 -21.40
C SER A 431 -15.28 13.08 -20.10
N TYR A 432 -15.78 13.98 -19.26
CA TYR A 432 -16.27 13.63 -17.93
C TYR A 432 -17.58 14.33 -17.63
N THR A 433 -18.56 13.53 -17.25
CA THR A 433 -19.84 13.98 -16.72
C THR A 433 -19.92 13.51 -15.27
N ALA A 434 -19.94 14.45 -14.34
CA ALA A 434 -19.82 14.17 -12.91
C ALA A 434 -20.83 13.12 -12.43
N GLY A 435 -20.31 12.01 -11.88
CA GLY A 435 -21.12 10.90 -11.36
C GLY A 435 -21.80 10.03 -12.43
N VAL A 436 -21.66 10.34 -13.72
CA VAL A 436 -22.34 9.65 -14.82
C VAL A 436 -21.33 8.88 -15.67
N SER A 437 -20.29 9.53 -16.19
CA SER A 437 -19.37 8.87 -17.10
C SER A 437 -17.99 9.52 -17.16
N LEU A 438 -17.00 8.73 -17.54
CA LEU A 438 -15.66 9.17 -17.90
C LEU A 438 -15.19 8.36 -19.11
N SER A 439 -14.69 9.04 -20.13
CA SER A 439 -13.95 8.42 -21.23
C SER A 439 -12.59 9.08 -21.44
N LEU A 440 -11.61 8.28 -21.84
CA LEU A 440 -10.26 8.72 -22.19
C LEU A 440 -9.92 8.13 -23.56
N GLY A 441 -10.05 8.95 -24.61
CA GLY A 441 -9.92 8.45 -25.98
C GLY A 441 -10.91 7.33 -26.32
N GLY A 442 -10.45 6.30 -27.04
CA GLY A 442 -11.21 5.10 -27.37
C GLY A 442 -10.91 3.88 -26.48
N ASP A 443 -9.92 4.00 -25.59
CA ASP A 443 -9.32 2.85 -24.88
C ASP A 443 -9.74 2.75 -23.41
N PHE A 444 -10.53 3.70 -22.92
CA PHE A 444 -11.09 3.61 -21.58
C PHE A 444 -12.44 4.31 -21.51
N THR A 445 -13.42 3.62 -20.92
CA THR A 445 -14.74 4.17 -20.62
C THR A 445 -15.28 3.57 -19.34
N VAL A 446 -15.88 4.39 -18.50
CA VAL A 446 -16.74 3.97 -17.39
C VAL A 446 -18.03 4.76 -17.42
N THR A 447 -19.16 4.07 -17.25
CA THR A 447 -20.49 4.67 -17.15
C THR A 447 -21.21 4.15 -15.92
N CYS A 448 -21.94 5.03 -15.24
CA CYS A 448 -22.87 4.70 -14.19
C CYS A 448 -24.29 4.66 -14.76
N ARG A 449 -25.18 3.90 -14.10
CA ARG A 449 -26.61 4.09 -14.33
C ARG A 449 -27.01 5.45 -13.77
N GLU A 450 -27.88 6.17 -14.48
CA GLU A 450 -28.52 7.35 -13.89
C GLU A 450 -29.11 6.93 -12.54
N ARG A 451 -28.89 7.75 -11.50
CA ARG A 451 -29.59 7.53 -10.23
C ARG A 451 -31.07 7.70 -10.54
N ASP A 452 -31.87 6.68 -10.29
CA ASP A 452 -33.32 6.86 -10.27
C ASP A 452 -33.63 8.06 -9.36
N PRO A 453 -34.28 9.12 -9.87
CA PRO A 453 -34.47 10.37 -9.13
C PRO A 453 -35.47 10.25 -7.96
N GLY A 454 -35.80 9.03 -7.52
CA GLY A 454 -36.86 8.74 -6.54
C GLY A 454 -36.43 7.83 -5.38
N CYS A 455 -35.14 7.68 -5.09
CA CYS A 455 -34.64 6.99 -3.88
C CYS A 455 -33.97 7.93 -2.90
#